data_AF-A0A7X0CQ29-F1
#
_entry.id   AF-A0A7X0CQ29-F1
#
_cell.length_a   1.000
_cell.length_b   1.000
_cell.length_c   1.000
_cell.angle_alpha   90.00
_cell.angle_beta   90.00
_cell.angle_gamma   90.00
#
_symmetry.space_group_name_H-M   'P 1'
#
loop_
_entity.id
_entity.type
_entity.pdbx_description
1 polymer ?
#
loop_
_entity_poly.entity_id
_entity_poly.type
_entity_poly.pdbx_seq_one_letter_code
_entity_poly.pdbx_strand_id
1 'polypeptide(L)'
;MAYNQFQKLRDNIAAIRIALDYRDRITPIPEDRAALQAYSGFGGLKAVVFPAGEKQGWIDRNACQNDLKLYPSMMELHELLKDRLSETDYKTAVQSIRDSILTAYYTPAILPQILYQVLKEQDIQPKHPYKPSSGAGIFITELIKAFPETEQVTAVEKDCRIRTILSWQPAIS
;
A
#
# COMPACT_ATOMS: atom_id res chain seq x y z
N MET A 1 -5.72 -14.76 -2.53
CA MET A 1 -5.04 -15.03 -1.24
C MET A 1 -5.80 -14.30 -0.14
N ALA A 2 -5.98 -14.93 1.03
CA ALA A 2 -6.66 -14.32 2.16
C ALA A 2 -5.86 -13.11 2.70
N TYR A 3 -6.56 -12.08 3.18
CA TYR A 3 -5.97 -10.87 3.74
C TYR A 3 -5.16 -11.20 5.00
N ASN A 4 -3.82 -11.07 4.92
CA ASN A 4 -2.91 -11.27 6.05
C ASN A 4 -2.26 -9.95 6.46
N GLN A 5 -2.72 -9.38 7.57
CA GLN A 5 -2.22 -8.11 8.10
C GLN A 5 -0.73 -8.13 8.42
N PHE A 6 -0.21 -9.28 8.89
CA PHE A 6 1.21 -9.40 9.23
C PHE A 6 2.08 -9.33 7.97
N GLN A 7 1.77 -10.15 6.96
CA GLN A 7 2.53 -10.15 5.71
C GLN A 7 2.49 -8.77 5.04
N LYS A 8 1.29 -8.17 4.97
CA LYS A 8 1.11 -6.81 4.43
C LYS A 8 2.00 -5.77 5.13
N LEU A 9 2.06 -5.80 6.48
CA LEU A 9 2.91 -4.90 7.24
C LEU A 9 4.40 -5.14 6.94
N ARG A 10 4.84 -6.40 6.84
CA ARG A 10 6.23 -6.74 6.48
C ARG A 10 6.60 -6.24 5.09
N ASP A 11 5.75 -6.47 4.10
CA ASP A 11 5.97 -6.05 2.71
C ASP A 11 6.07 -4.53 2.62
N ASN A 12 5.19 -3.81 3.33
CA ASN A 12 5.24 -2.35 3.38
C ASN A 12 6.52 -1.83 4.05
N ILE A 13 6.97 -2.43 5.16
CA ILE A 13 8.22 -2.04 5.84
C ILE A 13 9.42 -2.24 4.90
N ALA A 14 9.48 -3.37 4.20
CA ALA A 14 10.54 -3.64 3.23
C ALA A 14 10.57 -2.60 2.11
N ALA A 15 9.41 -2.29 1.52
CA ALA A 15 9.30 -1.26 0.48
C ALA A 15 9.70 0.14 0.97
N ILE A 16 9.28 0.52 2.19
CA ILE A 16 9.65 1.81 2.79
C ILE A 16 11.15 1.89 3.04
N ARG A 17 11.77 0.81 3.55
CA ARG A 17 13.21 0.75 3.78
C ARG A 17 13.98 1.02 2.49
N ILE A 18 13.62 0.29 1.44
CA ILE A 18 14.19 0.47 0.09
C ILE A 18 13.98 1.92 -0.36
N ALA A 19 12.74 2.44 -0.32
CA ALA A 19 12.47 3.79 -0.79
C ALA A 19 13.26 4.88 -0.02
N LEU A 20 13.49 4.70 1.28
CA LEU A 20 14.33 5.60 2.07
C LEU A 20 15.82 5.49 1.69
N ASP A 21 16.32 4.29 1.41
CA ASP A 21 17.70 4.07 0.98
C ASP A 21 17.97 4.61 -0.45
N TYR A 22 16.95 4.67 -1.30
CA TYR A 22 17.01 5.21 -2.67
C TYR A 22 16.62 6.68 -2.79
N ARG A 23 16.33 7.39 -1.69
CA ARG A 23 15.95 8.81 -1.72
C ARG A 23 16.96 9.70 -2.46
N ASP A 24 18.24 9.31 -2.40
CA ASP A 24 19.38 10.03 -3.00
C ASP A 24 20.00 9.32 -4.22
N ARG A 25 19.37 8.25 -4.74
CA ARG A 25 19.92 7.44 -5.85
C ARG A 25 18.91 7.23 -6.98
N ILE A 26 19.42 7.16 -8.21
CA ILE A 26 18.59 7.33 -9.42
C ILE A 26 17.85 6.05 -9.84
N THR A 27 18.21 4.84 -9.38
CA THR A 27 17.46 3.63 -9.78
C THR A 27 17.60 2.45 -8.80
N PRO A 28 16.48 1.81 -8.36
CA PRO A 28 16.49 0.54 -7.63
C PRO A 28 16.94 -0.64 -8.51
N ILE A 29 17.65 -1.60 -7.92
CA ILE A 29 18.00 -2.87 -8.60
C ILE A 29 16.76 -3.78 -8.79
N PRO A 30 16.79 -4.76 -9.69
CA PRO A 30 15.63 -5.60 -10.01
C PRO A 30 15.00 -6.31 -8.80
N GLU A 31 15.80 -6.77 -7.82
CA GLU A 31 15.27 -7.38 -6.60
C GLU A 31 14.43 -6.40 -5.76
N ASP A 32 14.84 -5.12 -5.70
CA ASP A 32 14.13 -4.08 -4.95
C ASP A 32 12.80 -3.71 -5.59
N ARG A 33 12.66 -3.90 -6.92
CA ARG A 33 11.41 -3.64 -7.63
C ARG A 33 10.28 -4.54 -7.13
N ALA A 34 10.56 -5.81 -6.85
CA ALA A 34 9.54 -6.74 -6.38
C ALA A 34 8.99 -6.33 -5.00
N ALA A 35 9.88 -5.92 -4.08
CA ALA A 35 9.48 -5.41 -2.77
C ALA A 35 8.70 -4.09 -2.88
N LEU A 36 9.13 -3.16 -3.74
CA LEU A 36 8.39 -1.92 -4.00
C LEU A 36 7.00 -2.18 -4.61
N GLN A 37 6.87 -3.16 -5.50
CA GLN A 37 5.58 -3.58 -6.08
C GLN A 37 4.66 -4.29 -5.07
N ALA A 38 5.22 -4.91 -4.02
CA ALA A 38 4.45 -5.52 -2.94
C ALA A 38 3.86 -4.49 -1.97
N TYR A 39 4.30 -3.22 -2.03
CA TYR A 39 3.72 -2.15 -1.22
C TYR A 39 2.23 -1.96 -1.55
N SER A 40 1.39 -2.09 -0.54
CA SER A 40 -0.08 -2.02 -0.70
C SER A 40 -0.75 -1.05 0.30
N GLY A 41 0.04 -0.13 0.86
CA GLY A 41 -0.42 0.89 1.81
C GLY A 41 -0.88 0.33 3.15
N PHE A 42 -1.32 1.16 4.08
CA PHE A 42 -1.68 0.73 5.44
C PHE A 42 -3.18 0.49 5.65
N GLY A 43 -3.98 0.48 4.58
CA GLY A 43 -5.41 0.18 4.63
C GLY A 43 -5.72 -1.16 5.31
N GLY A 44 -6.64 -1.13 6.27
CA GLY A 44 -7.05 -2.26 7.09
C GLY A 44 -6.06 -2.67 8.19
N LEU A 45 -4.90 -2.01 8.32
CA LEU A 45 -3.94 -2.23 9.41
C LEU A 45 -4.25 -1.29 10.58
N LYS A 46 -5.26 -1.65 11.40
CA LYS A 46 -5.62 -0.87 12.60
C LYS A 46 -4.41 -0.58 13.50
N ALA A 47 -3.42 -1.48 13.53
CA ALA A 47 -2.19 -1.31 14.30
C ALA A 47 -1.47 0.04 14.06
N VAL A 48 -1.62 0.71 12.92
CA VAL A 48 -0.94 2.00 12.66
C VAL A 48 -1.54 3.21 13.40
N VAL A 49 -2.72 3.07 14.02
CA VAL A 49 -3.29 4.14 14.87
C VAL A 49 -2.60 4.24 16.22
N PHE A 50 -1.98 3.16 16.68
CA PHE A 50 -1.30 3.15 17.97
C PHE A 50 0.06 3.85 17.86
N PRO A 51 0.46 4.62 18.89
CA PRO A 51 1.73 5.33 18.87
C PRO A 51 2.94 4.41 19.12
N ALA A 52 4.12 4.87 18.71
CA ALA A 52 5.38 4.33 19.19
C ALA A 52 5.48 4.44 20.72
N GLY A 53 6.09 3.45 21.36
CA GLY A 53 6.28 3.40 22.80
C GLY A 53 6.00 2.01 23.34
N GLU A 54 5.79 1.91 24.65
CA GLU A 54 5.61 0.61 25.30
C GLU A 54 4.32 -0.10 24.89
N LYS A 55 4.40 -1.43 24.84
CA LYS A 55 3.25 -2.31 24.57
C LYS A 55 2.09 -2.08 25.55
N GLN A 56 2.38 -1.72 26.80
CA GLN A 56 1.34 -1.40 27.78
C GLN A 56 0.44 -0.25 27.29
N GLY A 57 1.03 0.79 26.69
CA GLY A 57 0.27 1.90 26.14
C GLY A 57 -0.64 1.54 24.97
N TRP A 58 -0.44 0.38 24.32
CA TRP A 58 -1.37 -0.17 23.34
C TRP A 58 -2.53 -0.89 24.04
N ILE A 59 -2.23 -1.66 25.08
CA ILE A 59 -3.22 -2.38 25.90
C ILE A 59 -4.19 -1.38 26.54
N ASP A 60 -3.68 -0.29 27.12
CA ASP A 60 -4.48 0.76 27.75
C ASP A 60 -5.42 1.47 26.75
N ARG A 61 -5.09 1.42 25.45
CA ARG A 61 -5.88 1.93 24.34
C ARG A 61 -6.77 0.85 23.69
N ASN A 62 -7.00 -0.26 24.38
CA ASN A 62 -7.84 -1.37 23.93
C ASN A 62 -7.37 -2.04 22.62
N ALA A 63 -6.06 -2.22 22.46
CA ALA A 63 -5.52 -3.04 21.38
C ALA A 63 -5.99 -4.50 21.52
N CYS A 64 -6.52 -5.08 20.44
CA CYS A 64 -6.92 -6.48 20.45
C CYS A 64 -5.71 -7.41 20.29
N GLN A 65 -5.87 -8.71 20.52
CA GLN A 65 -4.75 -9.65 20.37
C GLN A 65 -4.11 -9.63 18.98
N ASN A 66 -4.90 -9.42 17.91
CA ASN A 66 -4.35 -9.31 16.57
C ASN A 66 -3.55 -8.02 16.36
N ASP A 67 -3.95 -6.90 16.97
CA ASP A 67 -3.17 -5.66 16.97
C ASP A 67 -1.83 -5.88 17.70
N LEU A 68 -1.86 -6.54 18.86
CA LEU A 68 -0.66 -6.82 19.66
C LEU A 68 0.33 -7.77 18.99
N LYS A 69 -0.10 -8.65 18.08
CA LYS A 69 0.79 -9.48 17.25
C LYS A 69 1.61 -8.64 16.26
N LEU A 70 1.09 -7.49 15.84
CA LEU A 70 1.75 -6.57 14.90
C LEU A 70 2.68 -5.58 15.60
N TYR A 71 2.61 -5.46 16.93
CA TYR A 71 3.40 -4.52 17.72
C TYR A 71 4.91 -4.54 17.39
N PRO A 72 5.60 -5.70 17.34
CA PRO A 72 7.04 -5.71 17.05
C PRO A 72 7.39 -5.09 15.71
N SER A 73 6.65 -5.44 14.65
CA SER A 73 6.83 -4.88 13.31
C SER A 73 6.48 -3.39 13.25
N MET A 74 5.49 -2.94 14.04
CA MET A 74 5.17 -1.52 14.13
C MET A 74 6.25 -0.71 14.84
N MET A 75 6.91 -1.28 15.86
CA MET A 75 8.06 -0.62 16.48
C MET A 75 9.24 -0.53 15.51
N GLU A 76 9.52 -1.60 14.75
CA GLU A 76 10.54 -1.57 13.69
C GLU A 76 10.26 -0.46 12.66
N LEU A 77 9.00 -0.28 12.25
CA LEU A 77 8.64 0.80 11.33
C LEU A 77 8.90 2.17 11.95
N HIS A 78 8.54 2.39 13.21
CA HIS A 78 8.80 3.65 13.89
C HIS A 78 10.29 3.93 14.07
N GLU A 79 11.10 2.92 14.40
CA GLU A 79 12.55 3.01 14.50
C GLU A 79 13.17 3.36 13.13
N LEU A 80 12.81 2.62 12.08
CA LEU A 80 13.26 2.90 10.70
C LEU A 80 12.99 4.36 10.29
N LEU A 81 11.77 4.86 10.55
CA LEU A 81 11.41 6.22 10.20
C LEU A 81 12.18 7.25 11.03
N LYS A 82 12.39 7.01 12.34
CA LYS A 82 13.16 7.92 13.21
C LYS A 82 14.64 7.96 12.84
N ASP A 83 15.21 6.83 12.44
CA ASP A 83 16.62 6.72 12.07
C ASP A 83 16.94 7.42 10.74
N ARG A 84 15.96 7.46 9.82
CA ARG A 84 16.16 7.95 8.45
C ARG A 84 15.58 9.33 8.18
N LEU A 85 14.71 9.84 9.05
CA LEU A 85 14.00 11.11 8.84
C LEU A 85 14.29 12.10 9.97
N SER A 86 14.17 13.39 9.65
CA SER A 86 14.13 14.44 10.67
C SER A 86 12.89 14.25 11.57
N GLU A 87 12.89 14.84 12.77
CA GLU A 87 11.74 14.73 13.68
C GLU A 87 10.44 15.23 13.04
N THR A 88 10.52 16.32 12.26
CA THR A 88 9.38 16.91 11.54
C THR A 88 8.88 15.98 10.43
N ASP A 89 9.80 15.40 9.66
CA ASP A 89 9.46 14.47 8.57
C ASP A 89 8.90 13.15 9.12
N TYR A 90 9.45 12.67 10.25
CA TYR A 90 8.93 11.52 10.97
C TYR A 90 7.46 11.75 11.40
N LYS A 91 7.17 12.88 12.06
CA LYS A 91 5.80 13.23 12.46
C LYS A 91 4.85 13.30 11.26
N THR A 92 5.31 13.89 10.16
CA THR A 92 4.56 14.00 8.90
C THR A 92 4.31 12.62 8.26
N ALA A 93 5.30 11.74 8.25
CA ALA A 93 5.19 10.38 7.72
C ALA A 93 4.22 9.54 8.56
N VAL A 94 4.34 9.57 9.89
CA VAL A 94 3.41 8.88 10.79
C VAL A 94 1.98 9.37 10.63
N GLN A 95 1.78 10.68 10.51
CA GLN A 95 0.45 11.24 10.25
C GLN A 95 -0.11 10.76 8.91
N SER A 96 0.71 10.78 7.84
CA SER A 96 0.29 10.30 6.51
C SER A 96 -0.07 8.81 6.54
N ILE A 97 0.69 7.98 7.27
CA ILE A 97 0.39 6.55 7.45
C ILE A 97 -0.98 6.38 8.14
N ARG A 98 -1.27 7.17 9.19
CA ARG A 98 -2.57 7.12 9.90
C ARG A 98 -3.72 7.57 9.01
N ASP A 99 -3.56 8.68 8.31
CA ASP A 99 -4.57 9.22 7.39
C ASP A 99 -4.89 8.22 6.29
N SER A 100 -3.90 7.42 5.85
CA SER A 100 -4.13 6.37 4.86
C SER A 100 -5.09 5.27 5.33
N ILE A 101 -5.29 5.03 6.64
CA ILE A 101 -6.39 4.15 7.08
C ILE A 101 -7.72 4.81 6.83
N LEU A 102 -7.84 6.11 7.15
CA LEU A 102 -9.11 6.84 7.07
C LEU A 102 -9.59 6.98 5.63
N THR A 103 -8.70 6.84 4.65
CA THR A 103 -9.02 6.92 3.21
C THR A 103 -8.92 5.59 2.46
N ALA A 104 -8.23 4.57 2.98
CA ALA A 104 -8.04 3.30 2.26
C ALA A 104 -9.20 2.32 2.43
N TYR A 105 -10.17 2.41 1.52
CA TYR A 105 -11.12 1.33 1.28
C TYR A 105 -10.47 0.26 0.40
N TYR A 106 -10.15 -0.89 0.99
CA TYR A 106 -9.56 -2.01 0.24
C TYR A 106 -10.64 -2.76 -0.54
N THR A 107 -10.48 -2.86 -1.86
CA THR A 107 -11.30 -3.76 -2.69
C THR A 107 -10.57 -5.11 -2.81
N PRO A 108 -11.14 -6.23 -2.33
CA PRO A 108 -10.56 -7.55 -2.54
C PRO A 108 -10.62 -7.95 -4.02
N ALA A 109 -9.61 -8.68 -4.51
CA ALA A 109 -9.48 -9.08 -5.91
C ALA A 109 -10.70 -9.85 -6.46
N ILE A 110 -11.43 -10.57 -5.61
CA ILE A 110 -12.62 -11.32 -6.01
C ILE A 110 -13.70 -10.42 -6.63
N LEU A 111 -13.82 -9.16 -6.22
CA LEU A 111 -14.82 -8.25 -6.77
C LEU A 111 -14.56 -7.88 -8.24
N PRO A 112 -13.39 -7.33 -8.62
CA PRO A 112 -13.09 -7.11 -10.03
C PRO A 112 -13.06 -8.41 -10.83
N GLN A 113 -12.63 -9.54 -10.26
CA GLN A 113 -12.66 -10.84 -10.94
C GLN A 113 -14.09 -11.24 -11.34
N ILE A 114 -15.05 -11.18 -10.41
CA ILE A 114 -16.46 -11.46 -10.70
C ILE A 114 -17.01 -10.47 -11.73
N LEU A 115 -16.72 -9.17 -11.55
CA LEU A 115 -17.16 -8.15 -12.49
C LEU A 115 -16.68 -8.43 -13.92
N TYR A 116 -15.39 -8.73 -14.09
CA TYR A 116 -14.80 -8.98 -15.40
C TYR A 116 -15.23 -10.32 -15.98
N GLN A 117 -15.51 -11.32 -15.15
CA GLN A 117 -16.15 -12.55 -15.59
C GLN A 117 -17.54 -12.26 -16.18
N VAL A 118 -18.37 -11.48 -15.49
CA VAL A 118 -19.71 -11.11 -16.00
C VAL A 118 -19.60 -10.33 -17.30
N LEU A 119 -18.65 -9.39 -17.43
CA LEU A 119 -18.44 -8.67 -18.70
C LEU A 119 -18.08 -9.63 -19.85
N LYS A 120 -17.23 -10.64 -19.60
CA LYS A 120 -16.92 -11.68 -20.60
C LYS A 120 -18.13 -12.50 -21.00
N GLU A 121 -18.95 -12.90 -20.03
CA GLU A 121 -20.18 -13.66 -20.28
C GLU A 121 -21.19 -12.88 -21.13
N GLN A 122 -21.11 -11.54 -21.10
CA GLN A 122 -21.92 -10.65 -21.93
C GLN A 122 -21.23 -10.20 -23.23
N ASP A 123 -20.07 -10.79 -23.57
CA ASP A 123 -19.25 -10.44 -24.73
C ASP A 123 -18.83 -8.95 -24.77
N ILE A 124 -18.68 -8.33 -23.59
CA ILE A 124 -18.24 -6.95 -23.43
C ILE A 124 -16.72 -6.93 -23.25
N GLN A 125 -16.02 -6.25 -24.16
CA GLN A 125 -14.57 -6.08 -24.12
C GLN A 125 -14.16 -4.62 -23.90
N PRO A 126 -13.71 -4.24 -22.69
CA PRO A 126 -13.24 -2.87 -22.44
C PRO A 126 -11.91 -2.57 -23.15
N LYS A 127 -11.93 -1.65 -24.12
CA LYS A 127 -10.71 -1.18 -24.82
C LYS A 127 -10.04 0.02 -24.14
N HIS A 128 -10.83 0.94 -23.58
CA HIS A 128 -10.36 2.22 -23.01
C HIS A 128 -10.88 2.52 -21.57
N PRO A 129 -10.65 1.64 -20.58
CA PRO A 129 -11.19 1.83 -19.24
C PRO A 129 -10.58 3.01 -18.48
N TYR A 130 -11.43 3.72 -17.73
CA TYR A 130 -11.05 4.85 -16.88
C TYR A 130 -11.33 4.57 -15.40
N LYS A 131 -10.33 4.77 -14.54
CA LYS A 131 -10.42 4.60 -13.09
C LYS A 131 -10.01 5.90 -12.37
N PRO A 132 -10.96 6.77 -11.96
CA PRO A 132 -10.67 8.09 -11.39
C PRO A 132 -10.08 8.06 -9.97
N SER A 133 -10.27 6.95 -9.25
CA SER A 133 -9.61 6.65 -7.97
C SER A 133 -9.22 5.19 -7.99
N SER A 134 -7.94 4.97 -8.27
CA SER A 134 -7.37 3.67 -8.58
C SER A 134 -6.91 2.91 -7.35
N GLY A 135 -6.73 3.61 -6.23
CA GLY A 135 -6.22 3.06 -4.98
C GLY A 135 -4.94 2.26 -5.22
N ALA A 136 -4.92 1.02 -4.72
CA ALA A 136 -3.83 0.07 -4.94
C ALA A 136 -3.78 -0.55 -6.35
N GLY A 137 -4.65 -0.12 -7.28
CA GLY A 137 -4.64 -0.58 -8.67
C GLY A 137 -5.31 -1.93 -8.92
N ILE A 138 -5.98 -2.54 -7.93
CA ILE A 138 -6.49 -3.91 -8.04
C ILE A 138 -7.47 -4.12 -9.21
N PHE A 139 -8.33 -3.15 -9.51
CA PHE A 139 -9.21 -3.21 -10.69
C PHE A 139 -8.39 -3.25 -11.98
N ILE A 140 -7.35 -2.44 -12.08
CA ILE A 140 -6.49 -2.36 -13.29
C ILE A 140 -5.71 -3.67 -13.45
N THR A 141 -5.13 -4.19 -12.37
CA THR A 141 -4.39 -5.44 -12.39
C THR A 141 -5.26 -6.62 -12.82
N GLU A 142 -6.47 -6.73 -12.28
CA GLU A 142 -7.40 -7.82 -12.65
C GLU A 142 -8.02 -7.61 -14.04
N LEU A 143 -8.17 -6.36 -14.49
CA LEU A 143 -8.65 -6.03 -15.83
C LEU A 143 -7.67 -6.53 -16.89
N ILE A 144 -6.38 -6.20 -16.75
CA ILE A 144 -5.34 -6.60 -17.72
C ILE A 144 -5.22 -8.13 -17.79
N LYS A 145 -5.38 -8.81 -16.65
CA LYS A 145 -5.44 -10.28 -16.62
C LYS A 145 -6.65 -10.83 -17.35
N ALA A 146 -7.82 -10.19 -17.19
CA ALA A 146 -9.05 -10.63 -17.81
C ALA A 146 -9.08 -10.31 -19.32
N PHE A 147 -8.58 -9.14 -19.74
CA PHE A 147 -8.65 -8.62 -21.10
C PHE A 147 -7.27 -8.20 -21.60
N PRO A 148 -6.46 -9.14 -22.13
CA PRO A 148 -5.13 -8.85 -22.66
C PRO A 148 -5.13 -7.88 -23.85
N GLU A 149 -6.26 -7.75 -24.55
CA GLU A 149 -6.43 -6.84 -25.70
C GLU A 149 -6.92 -5.43 -25.32
N THR A 150 -6.88 -5.06 -24.04
CA THR A 150 -7.15 -3.67 -23.65
C THR A 150 -6.08 -2.75 -24.22
N GLU A 151 -6.49 -1.72 -24.96
CA GLU A 151 -5.58 -0.82 -25.68
C GLU A 151 -4.99 0.25 -24.77
N GLN A 152 -5.80 0.87 -23.92
CA GLN A 152 -5.35 1.93 -23.02
C GLN A 152 -6.13 1.93 -21.70
N VAL A 153 -5.41 2.00 -20.57
CA VAL A 153 -6.02 2.16 -19.25
C VAL A 153 -5.66 3.54 -18.69
N THR A 154 -6.67 4.35 -18.37
CA THR A 154 -6.47 5.65 -17.71
C THR A 154 -6.81 5.53 -16.22
N ALA A 155 -5.86 5.86 -15.35
CA ALA A 155 -5.96 5.67 -13.91
C ALA A 155 -5.48 6.90 -13.15
N VAL A 156 -6.31 7.41 -12.24
CA VAL A 156 -5.99 8.57 -11.39
C VAL A 156 -6.08 8.13 -9.92
N GLU A 157 -5.21 8.65 -9.06
CA GLU A 157 -5.26 8.43 -7.61
C GLU A 157 -4.84 9.70 -6.86
N LYS A 158 -5.64 10.08 -5.86
CA LYS A 158 -5.48 11.31 -5.09
C LYS A 158 -4.37 11.19 -4.05
N ASP A 159 -4.25 10.02 -3.44
CA ASP A 159 -3.30 9.76 -2.34
C ASP A 159 -1.90 9.45 -2.87
N CYS A 160 -1.28 10.39 -3.61
CA CYS A 160 0.13 10.29 -4.00
C CYS A 160 1.09 10.69 -2.88
N ARG A 161 0.62 11.28 -1.77
CA ARG A 161 1.49 11.97 -0.79
C ARG A 161 2.50 11.04 -0.11
N ILE A 162 2.15 9.79 0.21
CA ILE A 162 3.15 8.82 0.74
C ILE A 162 4.17 8.45 -0.34
N ARG A 163 3.72 8.27 -1.58
CA ARG A 163 4.59 7.99 -2.73
C ARG A 163 5.52 9.16 -3.06
N THR A 164 5.08 10.40 -2.83
CA THR A 164 5.85 11.63 -3.01
C THR A 164 6.89 11.83 -1.90
N ILE A 165 6.57 11.49 -0.64
CA ILE A 165 7.55 11.48 0.46
C ILE A 165 8.64 10.42 0.21
N LEU A 166 8.29 9.31 -0.45
CA LEU A 166 9.17 8.18 -0.78
C LEU A 166 9.77 8.24 -2.20
N SER A 167 9.61 9.35 -2.92
CA SER A 167 10.17 9.66 -4.26
C SER A 167 10.13 8.57 -5.34
N TRP A 168 9.29 7.55 -5.22
CA TRP A 168 9.23 6.44 -6.17
C TRP A 168 8.00 6.53 -7.06
N GLN A 169 8.20 6.84 -8.35
CA GLN A 169 7.18 6.65 -9.39
C GLN A 169 7.52 5.36 -10.15
N PRO A 170 6.64 4.33 -10.18
CA PRO A 170 6.77 3.29 -11.18
C PRO A 170 6.52 3.94 -12.54
N ALA A 171 7.57 4.01 -13.37
CA ALA A 171 7.38 4.21 -14.80
C ALA A 171 6.56 3.02 -15.30
N ILE A 172 5.30 3.28 -15.68
CA ILE A 172 4.49 2.36 -16.45
C ILE A 172 4.97 2.57 -17.89
N SER A 173 5.77 1.63 -18.38
CA SER A 173 6.15 1.47 -19.79
C SER A 173 5.62 0.13 -20.27
#